data_AF-A0A9X7QNX5-F1
#
_entry.id   AF-A0A9X7QNX5-F1
#
_cell.length_a   1.000
_cell.length_b   1.000
_cell.length_c   1.000
_cell.angle_alpha   90.00
_cell.angle_beta   90.00
_cell.angle_gamma   90.00
#
_symmetry.space_group_name_H-M   'P 1'
#
loop_
_entity.id
_entity.type
_entity.pdbx_description
1 polymer ?
#
loop_
_entity_poly.entity_id
_entity_poly.type
_entity_poly.pdbx_seq_one_letter_code
_entity_poly.pdbx_strand_id
1 'polypeptide(L)'
;PIIPEEFKMKVSKDKKSIFQNAKQWLQKADEIIIATDPARAGEAIAKNIIIMAGVNDTPQKRLWVKSMTQDAVRKGFQNLRDAEETYSYYLEEQARSVSDWIIGMNASRVFT
;
A
#
# COMPACT_ATOMS: atom_id res chain seq x y z
N PRO A 1 -15.83 23.13 7.28
CA PRO A 1 -14.85 22.34 6.48
C PRO A 1 -15.42 20.94 6.24
N ILE A 2 -15.22 20.35 5.06
CA ILE A 2 -15.52 18.95 4.80
C ILE A 2 -14.48 18.12 5.54
N ILE A 3 -14.93 17.40 6.57
CA ILE A 3 -14.12 16.47 7.36
C ILE A 3 -14.91 15.16 7.45
N PRO A 4 -14.60 14.16 6.61
CA PRO A 4 -15.23 12.85 6.69
C PRO A 4 -14.89 12.14 7.98
N GLU A 5 -15.85 11.41 8.57
CA GLU A 5 -15.57 10.47 9.66
C GLU A 5 -14.69 9.31 9.18
N GLU A 6 -14.89 8.87 7.94
CA GLU A 6 -14.12 7.80 7.31
C GLU A 6 -13.67 8.18 5.89
N PHE A 7 -12.41 7.90 5.59
CA PHE A 7 -11.85 8.05 4.25
C PHE A 7 -12.04 6.76 3.44
N LYS A 8 -12.70 6.88 2.29
CA LYS A 8 -12.96 5.74 1.40
C LYS A 8 -12.00 5.73 0.23
N MET A 9 -11.41 4.57 -0.03
CA MET A 9 -10.58 4.36 -1.21
C MET A 9 -11.41 3.88 -2.39
N LYS A 10 -10.98 4.27 -3.59
CA LYS A 10 -11.58 3.85 -4.85
C LYS A 10 -10.49 3.52 -5.86
N VAL A 11 -10.64 2.37 -6.53
CA VAL A 11 -9.74 2.01 -7.63
C VAL A 11 -10.01 2.95 -8.81
N SER A 12 -8.96 3.57 -9.34
CA SER A 12 -9.03 4.39 -10.55
C SER A 12 -9.56 3.57 -11.73
N LYS A 13 -10.36 4.21 -12.61
CA LYS A 13 -11.07 3.51 -13.69
C LYS A 13 -10.10 2.75 -14.62
N ASP A 14 -8.96 3.35 -14.93
CA ASP A 14 -7.89 2.80 -15.76
C ASP A 14 -7.14 1.64 -15.10
N LYS A 15 -7.12 1.57 -13.76
CA LYS A 15 -6.45 0.51 -13.00
C LYS A 15 -7.36 -0.66 -12.63
N LYS A 16 -8.67 -0.57 -12.93
CA LYS A 16 -9.66 -1.58 -12.53
C LYS A 16 -9.29 -2.99 -13.00
N SER A 17 -8.89 -3.15 -14.27
CA SER A 17 -8.53 -4.46 -14.83
C SER A 17 -7.33 -5.10 -14.11
N ILE A 18 -6.24 -4.34 -13.97
CA ILE A 18 -5.02 -4.81 -13.30
C ILE A 18 -5.30 -5.16 -11.83
N PHE A 19 -6.09 -4.34 -11.14
CA PHE A 19 -6.48 -4.62 -9.76
C PHE A 19 -7.31 -5.91 -9.64
N GLN A 20 -8.27 -6.15 -10.54
CA GLN A 20 -9.07 -7.39 -10.49
C GLN A 20 -8.20 -8.63 -10.70
N ASN A 21 -7.24 -8.58 -11.63
CA ASN A 21 -6.30 -9.67 -11.83
C ASN A 21 -5.45 -9.91 -10.59
N ALA A 22 -4.89 -8.85 -9.97
CA ALA A 22 -4.14 -8.97 -8.73
C ALA A 22 -4.99 -9.54 -7.59
N LYS A 23 -6.22 -9.04 -7.43
CA LYS A 23 -7.17 -9.52 -6.41
C LYS A 23 -7.44 -11.01 -6.51
N GLN A 24 -7.63 -11.55 -7.71
CA GLN A 24 -7.88 -12.98 -7.92
C GLN A 24 -6.72 -13.85 -7.43
N TRP A 25 -5.47 -13.42 -7.64
CA TRP A 25 -4.30 -14.16 -7.17
C TRP A 25 -4.10 -14.00 -5.66
N LEU A 26 -4.28 -12.78 -5.14
CA LEU A 26 -4.19 -12.50 -3.71
C LEU A 26 -5.18 -13.33 -2.89
N GLN A 27 -6.43 -13.49 -3.37
CA GLN A 27 -7.46 -14.28 -2.70
C GLN A 27 -7.19 -15.80 -2.70
N LYS A 28 -6.25 -16.27 -3.52
CA LYS A 28 -5.87 -17.70 -3.59
C LYS A 28 -4.52 -17.97 -2.92
N ALA A 29 -3.82 -16.93 -2.46
CA ALA A 29 -2.48 -17.06 -1.91
C ALA A 29 -2.53 -17.50 -0.45
N ASP A 30 -1.69 -18.48 -0.09
CA ASP A 30 -1.47 -18.89 1.29
C ASP A 30 -0.56 -17.91 2.05
N GLU A 31 0.30 -17.19 1.32
CA GLU A 31 1.21 -16.16 1.85
C GLU A 31 1.42 -15.05 0.79
N ILE A 32 1.58 -13.81 1.26
CA ILE A 32 1.83 -12.63 0.43
C ILE A 32 3.23 -12.07 0.73
N ILE A 33 4.09 -12.00 -0.29
CA ILE A 33 5.38 -11.31 -0.20
C ILE A 33 5.26 -9.91 -0.82
N ILE A 34 5.38 -8.89 0.01
CA ILE A 34 5.38 -7.49 -0.40
C ILE A 34 6.77 -7.13 -0.96
N ALA A 35 6.83 -6.86 -2.26
CA ALA A 35 8.05 -6.56 -3.01
C ALA A 35 8.03 -5.16 -3.66
N THR A 36 7.24 -4.23 -3.13
CA THR A 36 7.28 -2.82 -3.54
C THR A 36 8.55 -2.13 -3.06
N ASP A 37 8.81 -0.92 -3.55
CA ASP A 37 9.98 -0.14 -3.14
C ASP A 37 10.03 0.02 -1.60
N PRO A 38 11.22 -0.03 -0.98
CA PRO A 38 11.41 0.07 0.47
C PRO A 38 11.25 1.53 0.96
N ALA A 39 10.05 2.07 0.79
CA ALA A 39 9.67 3.44 1.10
C ALA A 39 8.18 3.53 1.46
N ARG A 40 7.78 4.61 2.14
CA ARG A 40 6.40 4.86 2.58
C ARG A 40 5.34 4.72 1.49
N ALA A 41 5.60 5.24 0.28
CA ALA A 41 4.69 5.12 -0.84
C ALA A 41 4.53 3.66 -1.30
N GLY A 42 5.62 2.89 -1.28
CA GLY A 42 5.61 1.46 -1.61
C GLY A 42 4.80 0.63 -0.62
N GLU A 43 4.91 0.93 0.68
CA GLU A 43 4.09 0.29 1.72
C GLU A 43 2.62 0.64 1.55
N ALA A 44 2.30 1.90 1.28
CA ALA A 44 0.92 2.33 1.07
C ALA A 44 0.28 1.68 -0.14
N ILE A 45 0.99 1.58 -1.26
CA ILE A 45 0.50 0.89 -2.45
C ILE A 45 0.16 -0.57 -2.12
N ALA A 46 1.09 -1.30 -1.51
CA ALA A 46 0.90 -2.71 -1.19
C ALA A 46 -0.25 -2.91 -0.20
N LYS A 47 -0.26 -2.17 0.92
CA LYS A 47 -1.27 -2.33 1.98
C LYS A 47 -2.67 -1.97 1.49
N ASN A 48 -2.80 -0.91 0.69
CA ASN A 48 -4.09 -0.53 0.12
C ASN A 48 -4.63 -1.60 -0.83
N ILE A 49 -3.78 -2.23 -1.65
CA ILE A 49 -4.20 -3.33 -2.52
C ILE A 49 -4.69 -4.53 -1.70
N ILE A 50 -3.96 -4.92 -0.65
CA ILE A 50 -4.30 -6.03 0.26
C ILE A 50 -5.65 -5.77 0.95
N ILE A 51 -5.83 -4.56 1.53
CA ILE A 51 -7.08 -4.15 2.19
C ILE A 51 -8.25 -4.20 1.20
N MET A 52 -8.08 -3.63 0.01
CA MET A 52 -9.14 -3.60 -1.01
C MET A 52 -9.44 -4.97 -1.63
N ALA A 53 -8.46 -5.88 -1.62
CA ALA A 53 -8.64 -7.27 -2.04
C ALA A 53 -9.37 -8.11 -0.98
N GLY A 54 -9.41 -7.65 0.28
CA GLY A 54 -10.10 -8.31 1.39
C GLY A 54 -9.33 -9.50 1.94
N VAL A 55 -7.99 -9.44 1.93
CA VAL A 55 -7.08 -10.53 2.33
C VAL A 55 -6.11 -10.08 3.42
N ASN A 56 -6.59 -9.24 4.35
CA ASN A 56 -5.75 -8.68 5.43
C ASN A 56 -5.22 -9.76 6.38
N ASP A 57 -5.96 -10.86 6.54
CA ASP A 57 -5.63 -11.96 7.44
C ASP A 57 -4.64 -12.97 6.81
N THR A 58 -4.36 -12.86 5.51
CA THR A 58 -3.36 -13.70 4.85
C THR A 58 -1.96 -13.34 5.36
N PRO A 59 -1.12 -14.34 5.73
CA PRO A 59 0.26 -14.13 6.15
C PRO A 59 1.03 -13.21 5.19
N GLN A 60 1.74 -12.22 5.75
CA GLN A 60 2.44 -11.20 4.99
C GLN A 60 3.93 -11.15 5.37
N LYS A 61 4.80 -11.19 4.36
CA LYS A 61 6.24 -10.97 4.49
C LYS A 61 6.71 -9.81 3.63
N ARG A 62 7.85 -9.22 3.97
CA ARG A 62 8.35 -8.02 3.32
C ARG A 62 9.77 -8.17 2.77
N LEU A 63 9.91 -7.98 1.46
CA LEU A 63 11.19 -7.94 0.75
C LEU A 63 11.80 -6.53 0.77
N TRP A 64 12.64 -6.22 1.74
CA TRP A 64 13.20 -4.87 1.91
C TRP A 64 14.55 -4.68 1.21
N VAL A 65 14.53 -4.48 -0.11
CA VAL A 65 15.76 -4.39 -0.94
C VAL A 65 15.77 -3.10 -1.76
N LYS A 66 16.91 -2.37 -1.73
CA LYS A 66 17.14 -1.14 -2.52
C LYS A 66 17.85 -1.39 -3.85
N SER A 67 18.54 -2.53 -3.99
CA SER A 67 19.33 -2.88 -5.18
C SER A 67 18.62 -3.95 -6.01
N MET A 68 18.55 -3.74 -7.32
CA MET A 68 17.97 -4.72 -8.26
C MET A 68 18.99 -5.77 -8.75
N THR A 69 20.19 -5.82 -8.16
CA THR A 69 21.17 -6.86 -8.49
C THR A 69 20.66 -8.24 -8.03
N GLN A 70 20.95 -9.27 -8.82
CA GLN A 70 20.47 -10.63 -8.55
C GLN A 70 20.86 -11.12 -7.15
N ASP A 71 22.09 -10.82 -6.71
CA ASP A 71 22.57 -11.21 -5.38
C ASP A 71 21.87 -10.47 -4.25
N ALA A 72 21.55 -9.19 -4.43
CA ALA A 72 20.80 -8.42 -3.44
C ALA A 72 19.37 -8.94 -3.29
N VAL A 73 18.71 -9.24 -4.42
CA VAL A 73 17.36 -9.81 -4.41
C VAL A 73 17.35 -11.19 -3.75
N ARG A 74 18.29 -12.08 -4.12
CA ARG A 74 18.42 -13.41 -3.48
C ARG A 74 18.63 -13.31 -1.98
N LYS A 75 19.57 -12.46 -1.53
CA LYS A 75 19.81 -12.21 -0.10
C LYS A 75 18.58 -11.63 0.60
N GLY A 76 17.84 -10.76 -0.09
CA GLY A 76 16.59 -10.20 0.42
C GLY A 76 15.51 -11.26 0.65
N PHE A 77 15.33 -12.19 -0.29
CA PHE A 77 14.38 -13.30 -0.14
C PHE A 77 14.78 -14.30 0.95
N GLN A 78 16.08 -14.45 1.22
CA GLN A 78 16.56 -15.26 2.34
C GLN A 78 16.33 -14.59 3.70
N ASN A 79 16.13 -13.28 3.74
CA ASN A 79 15.99 -12.47 4.95
C ASN A 79 14.72 -11.60 4.86
N LEU A 80 13.59 -12.25 4.56
CA LEU A 80 12.30 -11.57 4.56
C LEU A 80 11.96 -11.08 5.96
N ARG A 81 11.53 -9.82 6.03
CA ARG A 81 11.04 -9.21 7.26
C ARG A 81 9.59 -9.61 7.50
N ASP A 82 9.15 -9.51 8.74
CA ASP A 82 7.72 -9.48 9.00
C ASP A 82 7.12 -8.19 8.43
N ALA A 83 5.93 -8.26 7.84
CA ALA A 83 5.29 -7.08 7.27
C ALA A 83 4.91 -6.06 8.35
N GLU A 84 4.75 -6.48 9.61
CA GLU A 84 4.46 -5.58 10.72
C GLU A 84 5.64 -4.63 11.01
N GLU A 85 6.88 -5.05 10.75
CA GLU A 85 8.07 -4.21 10.95
C GLU A 85 8.04 -2.92 10.12
N THR A 86 7.30 -2.91 9.01
CA THR A 86 7.20 -1.77 8.09
C THR A 86 5.82 -1.12 8.09
N TYR A 87 4.91 -1.55 8.97
CA TYR A 87 3.55 -1.01 9.04
C TYR A 87 3.50 0.49 9.39
N SER A 88 4.47 0.98 10.17
CA SER A 88 4.59 2.40 10.51
C SER A 88 4.76 3.32 9.28
N TYR A 89 5.43 2.85 8.23
CA TYR A 89 5.58 3.60 6.97
C TYR A 89 4.25 3.73 6.20
N TYR A 90 3.38 2.72 6.29
CA TYR A 90 2.03 2.82 5.75
C TYR A 90 1.21 3.87 6.50
N LEU A 91 1.28 3.86 7.85
CA LEU A 91 0.59 4.85 8.68
C LEU A 91 1.06 6.28 8.39
N GLU A 92 2.36 6.47 8.19
CA GLU A 92 2.94 7.77 7.80
C GLU A 92 2.31 8.30 6.50
N GLU A 93 2.26 7.47 5.45
CA GLU A 93 1.72 7.89 4.15
C GLU A 93 0.20 8.09 4.20
N GLN A 94 -0.53 7.28 4.97
CA GLN A 94 -1.97 7.48 5.23
C GLN A 94 -2.25 8.83 5.89
N ALA A 95 -1.52 9.14 6.98
CA ALA A 95 -1.69 10.39 7.71
C ALA A 95 -1.43 11.60 6.79
N ARG A 96 -0.36 11.53 5.98
CA ARG A 96 -0.05 12.54 4.99
C ARG A 96 -1.15 12.69 3.94
N SER A 97 -1.61 11.58 3.35
CA SER A 97 -2.64 11.60 2.30
C SER A 97 -3.96 12.20 2.80
N VAL A 98 -4.38 11.85 4.02
CA VAL A 98 -5.56 12.40 4.68
C VAL A 98 -5.39 13.90 4.94
N SER A 99 -4.25 14.32 5.47
CA SER A 99 -3.95 15.73 5.72
C SER A 99 -3.99 16.56 4.43
N ASP A 100 -3.31 16.08 3.38
CA ASP A 100 -3.26 16.76 2.08
C ASP A 100 -4.68 16.89 1.48
N TRP A 101 -5.51 15.85 1.61
CA TRP A 101 -6.89 15.90 1.13
C TRP A 101 -7.74 16.91 1.91
N ILE A 102 -7.67 16.91 3.25
CA ILE A 102 -8.43 17.83 4.10
C ILE A 102 -8.06 19.28 3.77
N ILE A 103 -6.75 19.57 3.73
CA ILE A 103 -6.27 20.93 3.45
C ILE A 103 -6.65 21.33 2.02
N GLY A 104 -6.34 20.49 1.02
CA GLY A 104 -6.59 20.80 -0.38
C GLY A 104 -8.07 21.00 -0.69
N MET A 105 -8.93 20.08 -0.26
CA MET A 105 -10.37 20.15 -0.53
C MET A 105 -11.03 21.37 0.11
N ASN A 106 -10.61 21.74 1.32
CA ASN A 106 -11.20 22.86 2.03
C ASN A 106 -10.63 24.20 1.57
N ALA A 107 -9.30 24.31 1.43
CA ALA A 107 -8.65 25.55 1.02
C ALA A 107 -9.03 25.92 -0.41
N SER A 108 -8.94 24.98 -1.37
CA SER A 108 -9.29 25.28 -2.76
C SER A 108 -10.71 25.81 -2.89
N ARG A 109 -11.69 25.21 -2.21
CA ARG A 109 -13.10 25.66 -2.23
C ARG A 109 -13.36 27.02 -1.57
N VAL A 110 -12.46 27.51 -0.73
CA VAL A 110 -12.58 28.84 -0.12
C VAL A 110 -12.02 29.91 -1.06
N PHE A 111 -10.97 29.58 -1.80
CA PHE A 111 -10.27 30.53 -2.68
C PHE A 111 -10.73 30.51 -4.15
N THR A 112 -11.70 29.66 -4.51
CA THR A 112 -12.40 29.64 -5.82
C THR A 112 -13.90 29.60 -5.61
#